data_AF-A8V1X6-F1
#
_entry.id   AF-A8V1X6-F1
#
_cell.length_a   1.000
_cell.length_b   1.000
_cell.length_c   1.000
_cell.angle_alpha   90.00
_cell.angle_beta   90.00
_cell.angle_gamma   90.00
#
_symmetry.space_group_name_H-M   'P 1'
#
loop_
_entity.id
_entity.type
_entity.pdbx_description
1 polymer ?
#
loop_
_entity_poly.entity_id
_entity_poly.type
_entity_poly.pdbx_seq_one_letter_code
_entity_poly.pdbx_strand_id
1 'polypeptide(L)'
;MKKYYIRTFGCQMNINDSQKMAGILKTLGYEPAESWEEADVILVNTCSVREKPDQKVLSALGEFKKVKNKNPDAVIGVCGCLAQRAGYEILQKAPFIDMVFGTTNIHHLPQLLEEAQQGNKAVEIIEDIDENETQLDSYPTVRDNKYTAYVTIIRGCDKKCTYCIVPATRGKERSRRIGEILQEVQYLVEDGVKRYT
;
A
#
# COMPACT_ATOMS: atom_id res chain seq x y z
N MET A 1 -12.19 -14.62 -12.49
CA MET A 1 -12.08 -13.35 -11.74
C MET A 1 -10.61 -13.03 -11.59
N LYS A 2 -10.24 -11.74 -11.63
CA LYS A 2 -8.83 -11.36 -11.45
C LYS A 2 -8.45 -11.44 -9.97
N LYS A 3 -7.25 -11.93 -9.68
CA LYS A 3 -6.76 -12.15 -8.31
C LYS A 3 -5.65 -11.19 -7.92
N TYR A 4 -5.57 -10.81 -6.65
CA TYR A 4 -4.51 -9.97 -6.11
C TYR A 4 -3.77 -10.64 -4.95
N TYR A 5 -2.49 -10.33 -4.81
CA TYR A 5 -1.67 -10.73 -3.68
C TYR A 5 -0.88 -9.54 -3.13
N ILE A 6 -0.94 -9.30 -1.82
CA ILE A 6 -0.19 -8.22 -1.17
C ILE A 6 0.82 -8.84 -0.22
N ARG A 7 2.11 -8.56 -0.48
CA ARG A 7 3.19 -8.90 0.44
C ARG A 7 3.56 -7.69 1.28
N THR A 8 3.22 -7.74 2.56
CA THR A 8 3.49 -6.65 3.50
C THR A 8 4.80 -6.87 4.25
N PHE A 9 5.69 -5.88 4.20
CA PHE A 9 6.89 -5.77 5.01
C PHE A 9 6.83 -4.51 5.86
N GLY A 10 7.06 -4.64 7.16
CA GLY A 10 7.23 -3.46 8.02
C GLY A 10 6.45 -3.51 9.33
N CYS A 11 5.73 -2.43 9.59
CA CYS A 11 5.04 -2.16 10.85
C CYS A 11 3.52 -2.23 10.71
N GLN A 12 2.82 -1.91 11.79
CA GLN A 12 1.35 -1.84 11.84
C GLN A 12 0.76 -0.89 10.79
N MET A 13 1.43 0.23 10.49
CA MET A 13 0.98 1.15 9.44
C MET A 13 0.99 0.48 8.07
N ASN A 14 2.02 -0.31 7.75
CA ASN A 14 2.06 -1.04 6.48
C ASN A 14 0.97 -2.12 6.42
N ILE A 15 0.60 -2.74 7.54
CA ILE A 15 -0.54 -3.67 7.59
C ILE A 15 -1.82 -2.93 7.24
N ASN A 16 -2.08 -1.79 7.90
CA ASN A 16 -3.27 -0.99 7.62
C ASN A 16 -3.31 -0.48 6.16
N ASP A 17 -2.19 0.03 5.64
CA ASP A 17 -2.05 0.45 4.24
C ASP A 17 -2.38 -0.72 3.29
N SER A 18 -1.96 -1.95 3.62
CA SER A 18 -2.27 -3.15 2.83
C SER A 18 -3.76 -3.51 2.86
N GLN A 19 -4.40 -3.36 4.02
CA GLN A 19 -5.84 -3.59 4.18
C GLN A 19 -6.69 -2.56 3.40
N LYS A 20 -6.24 -1.31 3.33
CA LYS A 20 -6.84 -0.27 2.47
C LYS A 20 -6.63 -0.59 0.98
N MET A 21 -5.42 -0.97 0.56
CA MET A 21 -5.16 -1.40 -0.83
C MET A 21 -6.01 -2.59 -1.26
N ALA A 22 -6.15 -3.60 -0.38
CA ALA A 22 -7.03 -4.73 -0.61
C ALA A 22 -8.50 -4.30 -0.76
N GLY A 23 -8.94 -3.31 0.01
CA GLY A 23 -10.25 -2.69 -0.14
C GLY A 23 -10.46 -2.01 -1.49
N ILE A 24 -9.49 -1.22 -1.93
CA ILE A 24 -9.49 -0.62 -3.28
C ILE A 24 -9.61 -1.71 -4.34
N LEU A 25 -8.74 -2.72 -4.31
CA LEU A 25 -8.75 -3.82 -5.28
C LEU A 25 -10.09 -4.57 -5.30
N LYS A 26 -10.72 -4.76 -4.14
CA LYS A 26 -12.05 -5.35 -4.04
C LYS A 26 -13.12 -4.49 -4.72
N THR A 27 -13.06 -3.16 -4.59
CA THR A 27 -13.98 -2.26 -5.31
C THR A 27 -13.79 -2.31 -6.83
N LEU A 28 -12.59 -2.69 -7.29
CA LEU A 28 -12.28 -2.93 -8.71
C LEU A 28 -12.64 -4.36 -9.19
N GLY A 29 -13.26 -5.18 -8.33
CA GLY A 29 -13.69 -6.55 -8.67
C GLY A 29 -12.59 -7.62 -8.57
N TYR A 30 -11.48 -7.32 -7.91
CA TYR A 30 -10.43 -8.32 -7.64
C TYR A 30 -10.72 -9.12 -6.38
N GLU A 31 -10.26 -10.37 -6.37
CA GLU A 31 -10.34 -11.27 -5.23
C GLU A 31 -8.95 -11.59 -4.67
N PRO A 32 -8.81 -11.89 -3.37
CA PRO A 32 -7.52 -12.30 -2.82
C PRO A 32 -7.08 -13.63 -3.41
N ALA A 33 -5.82 -13.72 -3.80
CA ALA A 33 -5.17 -14.95 -4.22
C ALA A 33 -4.79 -15.80 -3.00
N GLU A 34 -4.87 -17.12 -3.12
CA GLU A 34 -4.35 -18.06 -2.11
C GLU A 34 -2.82 -18.08 -2.09
N SER A 35 -2.22 -17.84 -3.26
CA SER A 35 -0.76 -17.79 -3.42
C SER A 35 -0.37 -16.72 -4.44
N TRP A 36 0.89 -16.27 -4.37
CA TRP A 36 1.37 -15.22 -5.28
C TRP A 36 1.48 -15.72 -6.73
N GLU A 37 1.62 -17.04 -6.94
CA GLU A 37 1.78 -17.69 -8.25
C GLU A 37 0.55 -17.58 -9.15
N GLU A 38 -0.63 -17.35 -8.58
CA GLU A 38 -1.92 -17.23 -9.29
C GLU A 38 -2.45 -15.80 -9.34
N ALA A 39 -1.71 -14.82 -8.83
CA ALA A 39 -2.15 -13.43 -8.77
C ALA A 39 -1.95 -12.72 -10.11
N ASP A 40 -2.95 -11.95 -10.53
CA ASP A 40 -2.87 -11.01 -11.66
C ASP A 40 -2.27 -9.66 -11.23
N VAL A 41 -2.36 -9.34 -9.94
CA VAL A 41 -1.78 -8.13 -9.35
C VAL A 41 -1.02 -8.50 -8.09
N ILE A 42 0.27 -8.16 -8.04
CA ILE A 42 1.13 -8.38 -6.88
C ILE A 42 1.60 -7.03 -6.36
N LEU A 43 1.27 -6.68 -5.12
CA LEU A 43 1.75 -5.47 -4.46
C LEU A 43 2.73 -5.83 -3.35
N VAL A 44 3.91 -5.23 -3.38
CA VAL A 44 4.90 -5.36 -2.31
C VAL A 44 4.88 -4.07 -1.48
N ASN A 45 4.23 -4.11 -0.31
CA ASN A 45 4.16 -2.96 0.60
C ASN A 45 5.37 -2.95 1.53
N THR A 46 6.12 -1.86 1.52
CA THR A 46 7.48 -1.80 2.07
C THR A 46 7.64 -0.76 3.16
N CYS A 47 8.61 -0.99 4.04
CA CYS A 47 8.97 -0.08 5.13
C CYS A 47 10.42 0.36 4.98
N SER A 48 10.73 1.60 5.36
CA SER A 48 12.10 2.15 5.33
C SER A 48 12.79 2.15 6.69
N VAL A 49 12.08 1.77 7.76
CA VAL A 49 12.55 1.95 9.15
C VAL A 49 13.21 0.68 9.71
N ARG A 50 12.85 -0.49 9.20
CA ARG A 50 13.42 -1.77 9.68
C ARG A 50 14.69 -2.11 8.93
N GLU A 51 15.58 -2.87 9.57
CA GLU A 51 16.90 -3.22 9.03
C GLU A 51 16.81 -4.06 7.74
N LYS A 52 17.65 -3.71 6.75
CA LYS A 52 17.78 -4.34 5.41
C LYS A 52 16.46 -4.46 4.61
N PRO A 53 15.67 -3.38 4.48
CA PRO A 53 14.40 -3.45 3.76
C PRO A 53 14.63 -3.66 2.26
N ASP A 54 15.65 -3.01 1.69
CA ASP A 54 15.99 -3.09 0.26
C ASP A 54 16.28 -4.52 -0.20
N GLN A 55 17.10 -5.26 0.55
CA GLN A 55 17.48 -6.63 0.20
C GLN A 55 16.28 -7.59 0.22
N LYS A 56 15.40 -7.45 1.23
CA LYS A 56 14.19 -8.28 1.34
C LYS A 56 13.22 -8.02 0.19
N VAL A 57 13.07 -6.75 -0.20
CA VAL A 57 12.21 -6.36 -1.30
C VAL A 57 12.74 -6.90 -2.62
N LEU A 58 14.04 -6.70 -2.92
CA LEU A 58 14.65 -7.22 -4.15
C LEU A 58 14.57 -8.76 -4.22
N SER A 59 14.78 -9.46 -3.10
CA SER A 59 14.62 -10.92 -3.02
C SER A 59 13.19 -11.35 -3.36
N ALA A 60 12.19 -10.72 -2.74
CA ALA A 60 10.78 -11.02 -3.00
C ALA A 60 10.39 -10.72 -4.45
N LEU A 61 10.85 -9.59 -5.01
CA LEU A 61 10.62 -9.24 -6.41
C LEU A 61 11.23 -10.28 -7.37
N GLY A 62 12.40 -10.83 -7.05
CA GLY A 62 13.01 -11.91 -7.83
C GLY A 62 12.15 -13.17 -7.89
N GLU A 63 11.43 -13.49 -6.80
CA GLU A 63 10.46 -14.60 -6.78
C GLU A 63 9.24 -14.28 -7.63
N PHE A 64 8.64 -13.10 -7.43
CA PHE A 64 7.41 -12.69 -8.12
C PHE A 64 7.59 -12.46 -9.62
N LYS A 65 8.82 -12.16 -10.08
CA LYS A 65 9.15 -12.11 -11.50
C LYS A 65 8.70 -13.36 -12.26
N LYS A 66 8.72 -14.54 -11.61
CA LYS A 66 8.33 -15.81 -12.21
C LYS A 66 6.87 -15.85 -12.64
N VAL A 67 5.99 -15.03 -12.05
CA VAL A 67 4.57 -14.94 -12.41
C VAL A 67 4.41 -14.44 -13.84
N LYS A 68 5.24 -13.48 -14.28
CA LYS A 68 5.21 -12.98 -15.65
C LYS A 68 5.53 -14.03 -16.72
N ASN A 69 6.16 -15.15 -16.35
CA ASN A 69 6.37 -16.27 -17.27
C ASN A 69 5.07 -17.06 -17.54
N LYS A 70 4.14 -17.08 -16.58
CA LYS A 70 2.84 -17.75 -16.70
C LYS A 70 1.76 -16.80 -17.21
N ASN A 71 1.78 -15.56 -16.72
CA ASN A 71 0.85 -14.50 -17.08
C ASN A 71 1.65 -13.23 -17.39
N PRO A 72 2.00 -12.96 -18.68
CA PRO A 72 2.73 -11.76 -19.08
C PRO A 72 2.04 -10.45 -18.68
N ASP A 73 0.70 -10.48 -18.58
CA ASP A 73 -0.15 -9.32 -18.24
C ASP A 73 -0.28 -9.10 -16.74
N ALA A 74 0.33 -9.96 -15.91
CA ALA A 74 0.33 -9.76 -14.45
C ALA A 74 1.09 -8.49 -14.08
N VAL A 75 0.48 -7.65 -13.22
CA VAL A 75 1.04 -6.38 -12.77
C VAL A 75 1.79 -6.59 -11.46
N ILE A 76 3.05 -6.15 -11.40
CA ILE A 76 3.86 -6.17 -10.18
C ILE A 76 4.15 -4.75 -9.74
N GLY A 77 3.70 -4.39 -8.53
CA GLY A 77 3.86 -3.07 -7.95
C GLY A 77 4.67 -3.06 -6.66
N VAL A 78 5.43 -2.00 -6.41
CA VAL A 78 6.11 -1.75 -5.13
C VAL A 78 5.56 -0.47 -4.50
N CYS A 79 5.15 -0.54 -3.25
CA CYS A 79 4.54 0.59 -2.56
C CYS A 79 5.07 0.75 -1.13
N GLY A 80 4.69 1.85 -0.49
CA GLY A 80 5.03 2.11 0.91
C GLY A 80 6.24 3.03 1.11
N CYS A 81 6.80 3.06 2.32
CA CYS A 81 7.81 4.03 2.69
C CYS A 81 9.11 3.87 1.89
N LEU A 82 9.47 2.64 1.50
CA LEU A 82 10.68 2.42 0.72
C LEU A 82 10.47 2.79 -0.74
N ALA A 83 9.28 2.53 -1.28
CA ALA A 83 8.89 3.04 -2.60
C ALA A 83 8.96 4.58 -2.64
N GLN A 84 8.48 5.26 -1.60
CA GLN A 84 8.58 6.72 -1.51
C GLN A 84 10.04 7.22 -1.46
N ARG A 85 10.93 6.51 -0.76
CA ARG A 85 12.32 6.96 -0.59
C ARG A 85 13.23 6.61 -1.77
N ALA A 86 13.08 5.40 -2.31
CA ALA A 86 14.04 4.77 -3.22
C ALA A 86 13.37 4.10 -4.43
N GLY A 87 12.13 4.47 -4.76
CA GLY A 87 11.35 3.81 -5.80
C GLY A 87 12.03 3.82 -7.18
N TYR A 88 12.71 4.91 -7.55
CA TYR A 88 13.49 4.98 -8.78
C TYR A 88 14.67 3.99 -8.81
N GLU A 89 15.38 3.81 -7.69
CA GLU A 89 16.45 2.81 -7.60
C GLU A 89 15.92 1.38 -7.70
N ILE A 90 14.74 1.14 -7.11
CA ILE A 90 14.07 -0.17 -7.21
C ILE A 90 13.69 -0.45 -8.68
N LEU A 91 13.17 0.53 -9.41
CA LEU A 91 12.87 0.41 -10.84
C LEU A 91 14.11 0.08 -11.67
N GLN A 92 15.24 0.73 -11.38
CA GLN A 92 16.51 0.44 -12.07
C GLN A 92 17.00 -0.99 -11.82
N LYS A 93 16.89 -1.48 -10.58
CA LYS A 93 17.32 -2.84 -10.20
C LYS A 93 16.33 -3.93 -10.60
N ALA A 94 15.04 -3.59 -10.70
CA ALA A 94 13.95 -4.50 -11.02
C ALA A 94 13.05 -3.91 -12.14
N PRO A 95 13.55 -3.75 -13.38
CA PRO A 95 12.82 -3.08 -14.47
C PRO A 95 11.54 -3.82 -14.92
N PHE A 96 11.36 -5.05 -14.45
CA PHE A 96 10.16 -5.85 -14.71
C PHE A 96 8.96 -5.44 -13.83
N ILE A 97 9.12 -4.62 -12.79
CA ILE A 97 7.97 -4.12 -12.02
C ILE A 97 7.25 -3.03 -12.81
N ASP A 98 5.93 -3.01 -12.78
CA ASP A 98 5.11 -2.14 -13.64
C ASP A 98 4.69 -0.87 -12.92
N MET A 99 4.66 -0.89 -11.59
CA MET A 99 4.14 0.21 -10.79
C MET A 99 4.99 0.48 -9.55
N VAL A 100 5.17 1.76 -9.20
CA VAL A 100 5.77 2.18 -7.93
C VAL A 100 5.03 3.38 -7.36
N PHE A 101 4.61 3.34 -6.10
CA PHE A 101 3.94 4.48 -5.47
C PHE A 101 4.20 4.65 -3.97
N GLY A 102 4.18 5.90 -3.54
CA GLY A 102 4.38 6.29 -2.14
C GLY A 102 3.25 5.90 -1.18
N THR A 103 3.48 6.03 0.13
CA THR A 103 2.41 5.79 1.13
C THR A 103 1.25 6.78 1.05
N THR A 104 1.47 7.94 0.44
CA THR A 104 0.47 9.01 0.36
C THR A 104 -0.44 8.86 -0.86
N ASN A 105 -0.03 8.03 -1.82
CA ASN A 105 -0.66 7.92 -3.13
C ASN A 105 -1.47 6.62 -3.27
N ILE A 106 -1.78 5.96 -2.15
CA ILE A 106 -2.51 4.69 -2.14
C ILE A 106 -3.89 4.84 -2.83
N HIS A 107 -4.54 6.00 -2.68
CA HIS A 107 -5.83 6.31 -3.30
C HIS A 107 -5.78 6.34 -4.84
N HIS A 108 -4.60 6.57 -5.44
CA HIS A 108 -4.38 6.52 -6.89
C HIS A 108 -4.11 5.11 -7.43
N LEU A 109 -4.08 4.08 -6.57
CA LEU A 109 -3.90 2.69 -7.00
C LEU A 109 -4.80 2.27 -8.18
N PRO A 110 -6.10 2.67 -8.28
CA PRO A 110 -6.91 2.35 -9.45
C PRO A 110 -6.33 2.87 -10.76
N GLN A 111 -5.93 4.14 -10.78
CA GLN A 111 -5.37 4.79 -11.96
C GLN A 111 -4.00 4.18 -12.33
N LEU A 112 -3.12 4.03 -11.35
CA LEU A 112 -1.78 3.47 -11.58
C LEU A 112 -1.85 2.02 -12.06
N LEU A 113 -2.83 1.25 -11.58
CA LEU A 113 -3.09 -0.10 -12.05
C LEU A 113 -3.58 -0.11 -13.49
N GLU A 114 -4.46 0.80 -13.88
CA GLU A 114 -4.92 0.94 -15.26
C GLU A 114 -3.76 1.30 -16.21
N GLU A 115 -2.93 2.27 -15.85
CA GLU A 115 -1.74 2.65 -16.61
C GLU A 115 -0.77 1.47 -16.79
N ALA A 116 -0.53 0.71 -15.71
CA ALA A 116 0.30 -0.49 -15.75
C ALA A 116 -0.27 -1.58 -16.67
N GLN A 117 -1.60 -1.74 -16.70
CA GLN A 117 -2.27 -2.70 -17.58
C GLN A 117 -2.22 -2.31 -19.06
N GLN A 118 -2.09 -1.01 -19.35
CA GLN A 118 -1.86 -0.51 -20.70
C GLN A 118 -0.40 -0.70 -21.17
N GLY A 119 0.47 -1.24 -20.31
CA GLY A 119 1.88 -1.48 -20.59
C GLY A 119 2.80 -0.32 -20.22
N ASN A 120 2.27 0.75 -19.60
CA ASN A 120 3.07 1.88 -19.15
C ASN A 120 3.70 1.60 -17.78
N LYS A 121 4.84 2.24 -17.49
CA LYS A 121 5.39 2.23 -16.12
C LYS A 121 4.70 3.32 -15.30
N ALA A 122 3.88 2.92 -14.34
CA ALA A 122 3.14 3.83 -13.47
C ALA A 122 3.97 4.17 -12.23
N VAL A 123 4.56 5.36 -12.16
CA VAL A 123 5.46 5.76 -11.08
C VAL A 123 4.97 7.03 -10.43
N GLU A 124 4.63 6.96 -9.14
CA GLU A 124 4.10 8.08 -8.40
C GLU A 124 4.73 8.21 -7.01
N ILE A 125 5.85 8.93 -6.97
CA ILE A 125 6.64 9.24 -5.78
C ILE A 125 6.58 10.75 -5.63
N ILE A 126 5.64 11.25 -4.82
CA ILE A 126 5.35 12.69 -4.73
C ILE A 126 6.15 13.31 -3.58
N GLU A 127 6.79 14.45 -3.83
CA GLU A 127 7.46 15.25 -2.78
C GLU A 127 6.46 16.19 -2.08
N ASP A 128 5.48 16.73 -2.81
CA ASP A 128 4.43 17.62 -2.30
C ASP A 128 3.11 16.89 -2.00
N ILE A 129 2.96 16.47 -0.76
CA ILE A 129 1.85 15.62 -0.35
C ILE A 129 0.61 16.48 -0.08
N ASP A 130 -0.49 16.25 -0.81
CA ASP A 130 -1.76 16.96 -0.60
C ASP A 130 -2.26 16.83 0.84
N GLU A 131 -2.38 17.97 1.53
CA GLU A 131 -2.81 18.06 2.92
C GLU A 131 -4.29 17.81 3.13
N ASN A 132 -5.09 17.83 2.07
CA ASN A 132 -6.54 17.63 2.11
C ASN A 132 -6.98 16.24 1.58
N GLU A 133 -6.03 15.34 1.31
CA GLU A 133 -6.33 13.99 0.84
C GLU A 133 -7.16 13.22 1.89
N THR A 134 -8.38 12.85 1.51
CA THR A 134 -9.34 12.09 2.34
C THR A 134 -9.95 10.91 1.59
N GLN A 135 -9.66 10.78 0.29
CA GLN A 135 -10.24 9.76 -0.58
C GLN A 135 -9.87 8.34 -0.13
N LEU A 136 -8.66 8.14 0.38
CA LEU A 136 -8.22 6.83 0.88
C LEU A 136 -9.16 6.30 1.99
N ASP A 137 -9.71 7.19 2.81
CA ASP A 137 -10.60 6.80 3.91
C ASP A 137 -12.01 6.40 3.43
N SER A 138 -12.39 6.78 2.21
CA SER A 138 -13.68 6.41 1.61
C SER A 138 -13.71 4.96 1.12
N TYR A 139 -12.55 4.34 0.90
CA TYR A 139 -12.46 2.95 0.49
C TYR A 139 -12.69 2.00 1.66
N PRO A 140 -13.32 0.83 1.42
CA PRO A 140 -13.49 -0.18 2.44
C PRO A 140 -12.13 -0.68 2.94
N THR A 141 -12.09 -1.23 4.15
CA THR A 141 -10.90 -1.89 4.69
C THR A 141 -11.12 -3.40 4.67
N VAL A 142 -10.27 -4.16 3.97
CA VAL A 142 -10.32 -5.63 4.00
C VAL A 142 -9.39 -6.12 5.10
N ARG A 143 -9.98 -6.73 6.14
CA ARG A 143 -9.28 -7.06 7.39
C ARG A 143 -8.95 -8.55 7.44
N ASP A 144 -7.73 -8.88 7.86
CA ASP A 144 -7.29 -10.26 8.06
C ASP A 144 -7.91 -10.90 9.32
N ASN A 145 -8.32 -10.07 10.28
CA ASN A 145 -8.94 -10.48 11.53
C ASN A 145 -10.29 -9.78 11.71
N LYS A 146 -11.36 -10.57 11.83
CA LYS A 146 -12.72 -10.04 12.01
C LYS A 146 -12.89 -9.23 13.30
N TYR A 147 -12.13 -9.54 14.35
CA TYR A 147 -12.30 -8.95 15.67
C TYR A 147 -11.38 -7.75 15.94
N THR A 148 -10.37 -7.53 15.10
CA THR A 148 -9.40 -6.43 15.26
C THR A 148 -9.42 -5.51 14.05
N ALA A 149 -9.34 -4.20 14.27
CA ALA A 149 -9.22 -3.21 13.21
C ALA A 149 -8.20 -2.13 13.58
N TYR A 150 -7.56 -1.55 12.58
CA TYR A 150 -6.71 -0.37 12.74
C TYR A 150 -7.51 0.87 12.38
N VAL A 151 -7.50 1.88 13.26
CA VAL A 151 -8.17 3.15 13.00
C VAL A 151 -7.13 4.24 13.00
N THR A 152 -6.74 4.69 11.81
CA THR A 152 -5.84 5.83 11.67
C THR A 152 -6.53 7.07 12.23
N ILE A 153 -5.94 7.77 13.19
CA ILE A 153 -6.46 9.07 13.64
C ILE A 153 -5.60 10.24 13.11
N ILE A 154 -4.32 9.96 12.87
CA ILE A 154 -3.31 10.92 12.41
C ILE A 154 -2.43 10.22 11.38
N ARG A 155 -2.00 10.96 10.36
CA ARG A 155 -1.00 10.54 9.36
C ARG A 155 0.20 11.48 9.40
N GLY A 156 1.38 11.00 9.03
CA GLY A 156 2.60 11.81 9.01
C GLY A 156 3.11 12.21 10.39
N CYS A 157 4.11 13.10 10.44
CA CYS A 157 4.71 13.58 11.68
C CYS A 157 5.48 14.90 11.46
N ASP A 158 5.29 15.89 12.33
CA ASP A 158 5.99 17.19 12.27
C ASP A 158 7.24 17.26 13.17
N LYS A 159 7.57 16.16 13.87
CA LYS A 159 8.74 16.12 14.75
C LYS A 159 10.03 16.07 13.92
N LYS A 160 10.99 16.93 14.30
CA LYS A 160 12.31 17.03 13.66
C LYS A 160 13.33 16.11 14.34
N CYS A 161 13.04 14.82 14.41
CA CYS A 161 13.97 13.84 14.96
C CYS A 161 15.06 13.54 13.91
N THR A 162 16.34 13.69 14.28
CA THR A 162 17.49 13.54 13.36
C THR A 162 17.60 12.16 12.70
N TYR A 163 17.00 11.14 13.30
CA TYR A 163 17.04 9.75 12.84
C TYR A 163 15.75 9.30 12.13
N CYS A 164 14.69 10.12 12.11
CA CYS A 164 13.36 9.69 11.69
C CYS A 164 13.11 9.99 10.21
N ILE A 165 12.81 8.95 9.44
CA ILE A 165 12.47 9.06 8.00
C ILE A 165 10.99 9.36 7.73
N VAL A 166 10.13 9.34 8.77
CA VAL A 166 8.68 9.45 8.62
C VAL A 166 8.25 10.75 7.94
N PRO A 167 8.76 11.95 8.28
CA PRO A 167 8.34 13.18 7.60
C PRO A 167 8.59 13.15 6.09
N ALA A 168 9.71 12.55 5.66
CA ALA A 168 10.07 12.44 4.25
C ALA A 168 9.30 11.33 3.50
N THR A 169 8.78 10.33 4.22
CA THR A 169 8.13 9.16 3.59
C THR A 169 6.62 9.13 3.74
N ARG A 170 6.06 9.79 4.75
CA ARG A 170 4.62 9.87 5.03
C ARG A 170 4.10 11.30 5.16
N GLY A 171 4.98 12.30 5.03
CA GLY A 171 4.64 13.71 5.07
C GLY A 171 4.45 14.29 6.46
N LYS A 172 3.99 15.54 6.46
CA LYS A 172 3.61 16.31 7.65
C LYS A 172 2.42 15.71 8.37
N GLU A 173 2.33 16.03 9.66
CA GLU A 173 1.26 15.60 10.55
C GLU A 173 -0.10 16.13 10.05
N ARG A 174 -1.06 15.21 9.93
CA ARG A 174 -2.43 15.51 9.52
C ARG A 174 -3.39 14.71 10.37
N SER A 175 -4.30 15.41 11.04
CA SER A 175 -5.36 14.79 11.82
C SER A 175 -6.58 14.53 10.94
N ARG A 176 -7.16 13.34 11.07
CA ARG A 176 -8.45 13.04 10.42
C ARG A 176 -9.58 13.78 11.15
N ARG A 177 -10.67 14.03 10.43
CA ARG A 177 -11.83 14.71 11.02
C ARG A 177 -12.52 13.76 12.00
N ILE A 178 -12.89 14.28 13.16
CA ILE A 178 -13.52 13.47 14.21
C ILE A 178 -14.79 12.75 13.73
N GLY A 179 -15.58 13.39 12.86
CA GLY A 179 -16.79 12.77 12.29
C GLY A 179 -16.49 11.54 11.44
N GLU A 180 -15.42 11.56 10.64
CA GLU A 180 -14.99 10.42 9.80
C GLU A 180 -14.49 9.26 10.67
N ILE A 181 -13.72 9.59 11.71
CA ILE A 181 -13.24 8.59 12.69
C ILE A 181 -14.43 7.93 13.40
N LEU A 182 -15.40 8.72 13.87
CA LEU A 182 -16.58 8.19 14.55
C LEU A 182 -17.43 7.29 13.64
N GLN A 183 -17.62 7.69 12.38
CA GLN A 183 -18.36 6.88 11.41
C GLN A 183 -17.64 5.55 11.12
N GLU A 184 -16.32 5.57 10.92
CA GLU A 184 -15.53 4.34 10.71
C GLU A 184 -15.59 3.42 11.93
N VAL A 185 -15.44 3.97 13.14
CA VAL A 185 -15.53 3.18 14.38
C VAL A 185 -16.93 2.59 14.55
N GLN A 186 -17.98 3.35 14.29
CA GLN A 186 -19.36 2.86 14.38
C GLN A 186 -19.58 1.68 13.42
N TYR A 187 -19.18 1.83 12.16
CA TYR A 187 -19.26 0.74 11.18
C TYR A 187 -18.48 -0.50 11.64
N LEU A 188 -17.27 -0.33 12.17
CA LEU A 188 -16.45 -1.45 12.66
C LEU A 188 -17.11 -2.18 13.84
N VAL A 189 -17.74 -1.45 14.76
CA VAL A 189 -18.48 -2.04 15.88
C VAL A 189 -19.69 -2.84 15.38
N GLU A 190 -20.45 -2.30 14.43
CA GLU A 190 -21.59 -2.98 13.80
C GLU A 190 -21.14 -4.24 13.05
N ASP A 191 -19.96 -4.23 12.41
CA ASP A 191 -19.33 -5.37 11.74
C ASP A 191 -18.66 -6.39 12.72
N GLY A 192 -18.83 -6.18 14.03
CA GLY A 192 -18.43 -7.12 15.08
C GLY A 192 -16.98 -7.02 15.55
N VAL A 193 -16.30 -5.89 15.29
CA VAL A 193 -14.97 -5.61 15.85
C VAL A 193 -15.06 -5.43 17.36
N LYS A 194 -14.13 -6.08 18.08
CA LYS A 194 -14.05 -5.99 19.55
C LYS A 194 -12.82 -5.23 20.03
N ARG A 195 -11.83 -5.04 19.16
CA ARG A 195 -10.58 -4.34 19.46
C ARG A 195 -10.20 -3.42 18.30
N TYR A 196 -10.03 -2.14 18.59
CA TYR A 196 -9.43 -1.17 17.68
C TYR A 196 -8.05 -0.77 18.21
N THR A 197 -7.09 -0.53 17.31
CA THR A 197 -5.71 -0.13 17.61
C THR A 197 -5.30 1.04 16.74
#